data_AF-A0A553V111-F1
#
_entry.id   AF-A0A553V111-F1
#
_cell.length_a   1.000
_cell.length_b   1.000
_cell.length_c   1.000
_cell.angle_alpha   90.00
_cell.angle_beta   90.00
_cell.angle_gamma   90.00
#
_symmetry.space_group_name_H-M   'P 1'
#
loop_
_entity.id
_entity.type
_entity.pdbx_description
1 polymer ?
#
loop_
_entity_poly.entity_id
_entity_poly.type
_entity_poly.pdbx_seq_one_letter_code
_entity_poly.pdbx_strand_id
1 'polypeptide(L)'
;MDLLRAFHDWTFNTPYAKLAPNPFTLICLILMIWSVVPAIRGVVDAGFVWVTRLSWAVFLLYGASGIALAITGLKVPSAVLEAGKTVTKYGFLPDPKRNLEHSMYAIFAVASLYFIEVLIAGKIIERRKGLYFLPVVTLFLWGCAYMVGRVAVFPGE
;
A
#
# COMPACT_ATOMS: atom_id res chain seq x y z
N MET A 1 6.02 -1.51 22.11
CA MET A 1 5.24 -2.20 21.06
C MET A 1 3.96 -1.43 20.70
N ASP A 2 3.26 -0.85 21.67
CA ASP A 2 1.98 -0.17 21.41
C ASP A 2 2.09 1.05 20.50
N LEU A 3 3.13 1.88 20.64
CA LEU A 3 3.35 3.01 19.73
C LEU A 3 3.59 2.56 18.28
N LEU A 4 4.38 1.50 18.08
CA LEU A 4 4.67 0.95 16.76
C LEU A 4 3.41 0.38 16.11
N ARG A 5 2.58 -0.30 16.91
CA ARG A 5 1.30 -0.86 16.48
C ARG A 5 0.28 0.23 16.17
N ALA A 6 0.19 1.28 17.00
CA ALA A 6 -0.69 2.42 16.78
C ALA A 6 -0.33 3.18 15.50
N PHE A 7 0.97 3.33 15.22
CA PHE A 7 1.44 3.92 13.97
C PHE A 7 1.09 3.04 12.76
N HIS A 8 1.36 1.74 12.85
CA HIS A 8 1.08 0.79 11.76
C HIS A 8 -0.42 0.63 11.46
N ASP A 9 -1.25 0.64 12.50
CA ASP A 9 -2.71 0.52 12.41
C ASP A 9 -3.39 1.87 12.12
N TRP A 10 -2.64 2.94 11.81
CA TRP A 10 -3.22 4.26 11.56
C TRP A 10 -4.12 4.24 10.32
N THR A 11 -5.40 4.53 10.56
CA THR A 11 -6.46 4.58 9.55
C THR A 11 -7.25 5.88 9.67
N PHE A 12 -7.94 6.27 8.60
CA PHE A 12 -8.87 7.40 8.62
C PHE A 12 -10.25 6.95 9.11
N ASN A 13 -10.86 7.75 9.98
CA ASN A 13 -12.23 7.54 10.44
C ASN A 13 -13.20 8.52 9.76
N THR A 14 -13.22 8.50 8.42
CA THR A 14 -14.08 9.36 7.59
C THR A 14 -14.75 8.55 6.49
N PRO A 15 -15.82 9.04 5.84
CA PRO A 15 -16.45 8.34 4.72
C PRO A 15 -15.47 8.02 3.57
N TYR A 16 -14.41 8.82 3.41
CA TYR A 16 -13.38 8.63 2.38
C TYR A 16 -12.45 7.44 2.66
N ALA A 17 -12.49 6.87 3.87
CA ALA A 17 -11.74 5.67 4.22
C ALA A 17 -12.08 4.46 3.33
N LYS A 18 -13.25 4.47 2.66
CA LYS A 18 -13.61 3.46 1.67
C LYS A 18 -12.74 3.48 0.41
N LEU A 19 -12.18 4.64 0.05
CA LEU A 19 -11.31 4.80 -1.13
C LEU A 19 -9.83 4.84 -0.74
N ALA A 20 -9.54 5.41 0.43
CA ALA A 20 -8.20 5.53 0.96
C ALA A 20 -8.26 5.29 2.48
N PRO A 21 -8.16 4.03 2.95
CA PRO A 21 -8.33 3.68 4.36
C PRO A 21 -7.23 4.23 5.26
N ASN A 22 -6.05 4.51 4.73
CA ASN A 22 -4.90 5.02 5.48
C ASN A 22 -4.09 6.03 4.62
N PRO A 23 -3.14 6.77 5.24
CA PRO A 23 -2.25 7.68 4.54
C PRO A 23 -1.51 7.09 3.34
N PHE A 24 -1.09 5.81 3.40
CA PHE A 24 -0.41 5.17 2.28
C PHE A 24 -1.33 4.97 1.08
N THR A 25 -2.54 4.44 1.30
CA THR A 25 -3.51 4.29 0.21
C THR A 25 -3.94 5.63 -0.37
N LEU A 26 -4.06 6.68 0.46
CA LEU A 26 -4.37 8.04 0.00
C LEU A 26 -3.30 8.57 -0.95
N ILE A 27 -2.04 8.46 -0.57
CA ILE A 27 -0.98 9.00 -1.44
C ILE A 27 -0.83 8.18 -2.72
N CYS A 28 -1.03 6.86 -2.67
CA CYS A 28 -1.10 6.04 -3.87
C CYS A 28 -2.27 6.44 -4.77
N LEU A 29 -3.42 6.82 -4.21
CA LEU A 29 -4.57 7.32 -4.97
C LEU A 29 -4.25 8.64 -5.67
N ILE A 30 -3.60 9.57 -4.96
CA ILE A 30 -3.13 10.84 -5.54
C ILE A 30 -2.15 10.57 -6.68
N LEU A 31 -1.18 9.67 -6.47
CA LEU A 31 -0.20 9.29 -7.49
C LEU A 31 -0.88 8.66 -8.71
N MET A 32 -1.87 7.79 -8.49
CA MET A 32 -2.68 7.18 -9.55
C MET A 32 -3.41 8.23 -10.39
N ILE A 33 -4.11 9.16 -9.76
CA ILE A 33 -4.83 10.23 -10.47
C ILE A 33 -3.83 11.13 -11.23
N TRP A 34 -2.75 11.54 -10.57
CA TRP A 34 -1.75 12.43 -11.18
C TRP A 34 -1.03 11.74 -12.33
N SER A 35 -0.82 10.41 -12.31
CA SER A 35 -0.08 9.66 -13.34
C SER A 35 -0.62 9.84 -14.77
N VAL A 36 -1.88 10.23 -14.92
CA VAL A 36 -2.49 10.55 -16.21
C VAL A 36 -1.81 11.76 -16.86
N VAL A 37 -1.37 12.75 -16.08
CA VAL A 37 -0.71 13.96 -16.58
C VAL A 37 0.61 13.67 -17.29
N PRO A 38 1.60 12.97 -16.68
CA PRO A 38 2.84 12.61 -17.38
C PRO A 38 2.60 11.62 -18.52
N ALA A 39 1.59 10.74 -18.42
CA ALA A 39 1.22 9.84 -19.52
C ALA A 39 0.75 10.60 -20.77
N ILE A 40 -0.10 11.60 -20.60
CA ILE A 40 -0.59 12.45 -21.70
C ILE A 40 0.51 13.36 -22.23
N ARG A 41 1.20 14.07 -21.33
CA ARG A 41 2.19 15.10 -21.70
C ARG A 41 3.54 14.53 -22.14
N GLY A 42 3.87 13.30 -21.77
CA GLY A 42 5.15 12.67 -22.08
C GLY A 42 6.34 13.27 -21.31
N VAL A 43 6.07 14.10 -20.30
CA VAL A 43 7.07 14.72 -19.43
C VAL A 43 6.66 14.55 -17.99
N VAL A 44 7.65 14.34 -17.11
CA VAL A 44 7.43 14.22 -15.66
C VAL A 44 7.84 15.53 -15.01
N ASP A 45 6.90 16.16 -14.31
CA ASP A 45 7.19 17.37 -13.53
C ASP A 45 7.75 17.04 -12.14
N ALA A 46 8.36 18.05 -11.50
CA ALA A 46 8.94 17.90 -10.17
C ALA A 46 7.89 17.50 -9.11
N GLY A 47 6.63 17.93 -9.27
CA GLY A 47 5.55 17.59 -8.35
C GLY A 47 5.27 16.09 -8.34
N PHE A 48 5.14 15.47 -9.50
CA PHE A 48 4.95 14.02 -9.63
C PHE A 48 6.11 13.23 -9.03
N VAL A 49 7.35 13.71 -9.21
CA VAL A 49 8.52 13.10 -8.57
C VAL A 49 8.39 13.21 -7.05
N TRP A 50 8.06 14.39 -6.51
CA TRP A 50 7.87 14.58 -5.07
C TRP A 50 6.79 13.67 -4.48
N VAL A 51 5.64 13.53 -5.12
CA VAL A 51 4.58 12.60 -4.67
C VAL A 51 5.06 11.16 -4.70
N THR A 52 5.86 10.78 -5.70
CA THR A 52 6.48 9.45 -5.77
C THR A 52 7.44 9.22 -4.59
N ARG A 53 8.29 10.21 -4.27
CA ARG A 53 9.20 10.15 -3.10
C ARG A 53 8.43 10.07 -1.78
N LEU A 54 7.37 10.84 -1.64
CA LEU A 54 6.53 10.80 -0.45
C LEU A 54 5.80 9.44 -0.34
N SER A 55 5.38 8.84 -1.46
CA SER A 55 4.81 7.49 -1.47
C SER A 55 5.82 6.44 -0.97
N TRP A 56 7.08 6.54 -1.39
CA TRP A 56 8.17 5.73 -0.85
C TRP A 56 8.36 5.93 0.66
N ALA A 57 8.43 7.19 1.11
CA ALA A 57 8.62 7.50 2.53
C ALA A 57 7.48 6.92 3.38
N VAL A 58 6.23 7.12 2.97
CA VAL A 58 5.06 6.58 3.68
C VAL A 58 5.06 5.05 3.64
N PHE A 59 5.33 4.43 2.47
CA PHE A 59 5.46 2.97 2.39
C PHE A 59 6.53 2.46 3.35
N LEU A 60 7.71 3.06 3.38
CA LEU A 60 8.81 2.62 4.24
C LEU A 60 8.44 2.71 5.72
N LEU A 61 7.70 3.74 6.14
CA LEU A 61 7.24 3.85 7.51
C LEU A 61 6.25 2.72 7.87
N TYR A 62 5.28 2.43 7.01
CA TYR A 62 4.30 1.35 7.23
C TYR A 62 4.93 -0.04 7.09
N GLY A 63 5.79 -0.21 6.09
CA GLY A 63 6.50 -1.46 5.79
C GLY A 63 7.52 -1.81 6.86
N ALA A 64 8.34 -0.85 7.31
CA ALA A 64 9.31 -1.08 8.38
C ALA A 64 8.61 -1.39 9.71
N SER A 65 7.52 -0.69 10.03
CA SER A 65 6.72 -1.02 11.21
C SER A 65 6.09 -2.41 11.11
N GLY A 66 5.54 -2.78 9.94
CA GLY A 66 5.01 -4.12 9.69
C GLY A 66 6.07 -5.22 9.81
N ILE A 67 7.26 -5.02 9.23
CA ILE A 67 8.39 -5.96 9.34
C ILE A 67 8.83 -6.11 10.81
N ALA A 68 8.99 -5.01 11.53
CA ALA A 68 9.37 -5.05 12.94
C ALA A 68 8.34 -5.81 13.79
N LEU A 69 7.04 -5.59 13.56
CA LEU A 69 5.97 -6.34 14.21
C LEU A 69 6.03 -7.84 13.83
N ALA A 70 6.21 -8.16 12.55
CA ALA A 70 6.29 -9.53 12.06
C ALA A 70 7.47 -10.32 12.64
N ILE A 71 8.64 -9.68 12.81
CA ILE A 71 9.82 -10.29 13.44
C ILE A 71 9.54 -10.68 14.89
N THR A 72 8.70 -9.92 15.60
CA THR A 72 8.25 -10.27 16.96
C THR A 72 7.17 -11.36 17.01
N GLY A 73 6.83 -11.97 15.86
CA GLY A 73 5.83 -13.02 15.75
C GLY A 73 4.39 -12.50 15.65
N LEU A 74 4.19 -11.18 15.55
CA LEU A 74 2.86 -10.63 15.34
C LEU A 74 2.39 -10.89 13.91
N LYS A 75 1.10 -11.18 13.80
CA LYS A 75 0.40 -11.42 12.53
C LYS A 75 -0.66 -10.35 12.31
N VAL A 76 -1.14 -10.27 11.07
CA VAL A 76 -2.26 -9.39 10.76
C VAL A 76 -3.50 -9.74 11.59
N PRO A 77 -4.31 -8.75 12.02
CA PRO A 77 -5.38 -9.01 12.99
C PRO A 77 -6.50 -9.93 12.50
N SER A 78 -6.74 -10.01 11.19
CA SER A 78 -7.68 -10.95 10.56
C SER A 78 -7.22 -12.41 10.60
N ALA A 79 -5.92 -12.66 10.83
CA ALA A 79 -5.32 -13.99 10.78
C ALA A 79 -5.19 -14.66 12.16
N VAL A 80 -5.55 -13.96 13.23
CA VAL A 80 -5.38 -14.44 14.60
C VAL A 80 -6.60 -14.12 15.46
N LEU A 81 -6.79 -14.94 16.48
CA LEU A 81 -7.77 -14.68 17.52
C LEU A 81 -7.38 -13.44 18.33
N GLU A 82 -8.38 -12.66 18.72
CA GLU A 82 -8.22 -11.68 19.78
C GLU A 82 -8.03 -12.41 21.11
N ALA A 83 -7.15 -11.91 21.97
CA ALA A 83 -6.83 -12.54 23.24
C ALA A 83 -8.09 -12.73 24.09
N GLY A 84 -8.32 -13.97 24.54
CA GLY A 84 -9.50 -14.33 25.34
C GLY A 84 -10.81 -14.49 24.55
N LYS A 85 -10.78 -14.45 23.21
CA LYS A 85 -11.96 -14.63 22.35
C LYS A 85 -11.76 -15.74 21.32
N THR A 86 -12.88 -16.18 20.74
CA THR A 86 -12.94 -17.16 19.63
C THR A 86 -13.01 -16.49 18.25
N VAL A 87 -12.89 -15.17 18.19
CA VAL A 87 -12.97 -14.34 16.98
C VAL A 87 -11.77 -13.38 16.90
N THR A 88 -11.54 -12.81 15.72
CA THR A 88 -10.55 -11.73 15.48
C THR A 88 -10.96 -10.44 16.19
N LYS A 89 -10.07 -9.43 16.21
CA LYS A 89 -10.39 -8.10 16.78
C LYS A 89 -11.56 -7.38 16.10
N TYR A 90 -11.98 -7.87 14.94
CA TYR A 90 -13.09 -7.34 14.14
C TYR A 90 -14.36 -8.20 14.21
N GLY A 91 -14.39 -9.25 15.04
CA GLY A 91 -15.56 -10.09 15.24
C GLY A 91 -15.76 -11.20 14.21
N PHE A 92 -14.83 -11.37 13.27
CA PHE A 92 -14.85 -12.46 12.29
C PHE A 92 -14.10 -13.71 12.77
N LEU A 93 -14.37 -14.87 12.18
CA LEU A 93 -13.50 -16.04 12.34
C LEU A 93 -12.10 -15.73 11.77
N PRO A 94 -11.01 -16.18 12.44
CA PRO A 94 -9.66 -15.93 11.96
C PRO A 94 -9.37 -16.70 10.67
N ASP A 95 -8.73 -16.04 9.72
CA ASP A 95 -8.24 -16.66 8.49
C ASP A 95 -6.71 -16.51 8.38
N PRO A 96 -5.94 -17.57 8.72
CA PRO A 96 -4.48 -17.53 8.68
C PRO A 96 -3.89 -17.19 7.31
N LYS A 97 -4.60 -17.44 6.20
CA LYS A 97 -4.13 -17.16 4.84
C LYS A 97 -3.91 -15.67 4.62
N ARG A 98 -4.71 -14.81 5.29
CA ARG A 98 -4.60 -13.34 5.19
C ARG A 98 -3.23 -12.80 5.60
N ASN A 99 -2.49 -13.51 6.44
CA ASN A 99 -1.13 -13.10 6.81
C ASN A 99 -0.15 -13.20 5.64
N LEU A 100 -0.26 -14.25 4.81
CA LEU A 100 0.59 -14.40 3.63
C LEU A 100 0.18 -13.41 2.54
N GLU A 101 -1.12 -13.23 2.34
CA GLU A 101 -1.64 -12.26 1.37
C GLU A 101 -1.23 -10.83 1.70
N HIS A 102 -1.24 -10.44 2.97
CA HIS A 102 -0.79 -9.12 3.40
C HIS A 102 0.67 -8.87 3.00
N SER A 103 1.55 -9.84 3.26
CA SER A 103 2.95 -9.78 2.83
C SER A 103 3.09 -9.75 1.31
N MET A 104 2.30 -10.53 0.58
CA MET A 104 2.29 -10.55 -0.87
C MET A 104 1.92 -9.17 -1.45
N TYR A 105 0.85 -8.54 -0.97
CA TYR A 105 0.45 -7.21 -1.44
C TYR A 105 1.46 -6.13 -1.05
N ALA A 106 2.13 -6.25 0.10
CA ALA A 106 3.22 -5.34 0.47
C ALA A 106 4.43 -5.49 -0.48
N ILE A 107 4.79 -6.71 -0.87
CA ILE A 107 5.85 -6.97 -1.88
C ILE A 107 5.45 -6.38 -3.23
N PHE A 108 4.21 -6.59 -3.68
CA PHE A 108 3.73 -6.01 -4.93
C PHE A 108 3.68 -4.49 -4.90
N ALA A 109 3.34 -3.88 -3.77
CA ALA A 109 3.40 -2.43 -3.61
C ALA A 109 4.84 -1.91 -3.77
N VAL A 110 5.84 -2.55 -3.13
CA VAL A 110 7.25 -2.15 -3.30
C VAL A 110 7.74 -2.34 -4.73
N ALA A 111 7.37 -3.45 -5.38
CA ALA A 111 7.72 -3.71 -6.77
C ALA A 111 7.12 -2.64 -7.69
N SER A 112 5.87 -2.24 -7.44
CA SER A 112 5.19 -1.20 -8.23
C SER A 112 5.84 0.16 -8.04
N LEU A 113 6.20 0.54 -6.81
CA LEU A 113 6.95 1.76 -6.53
C LEU A 113 8.30 1.77 -7.28
N TYR A 114 9.01 0.64 -7.28
CA TYR A 114 10.26 0.50 -8.04
C TYR A 114 10.04 0.62 -9.56
N PHE A 115 9.00 -0.01 -10.11
CA PHE A 115 8.68 0.13 -11.52
C PHE A 115 8.35 1.57 -11.90
N ILE A 116 7.62 2.31 -11.04
CA ILE A 116 7.34 3.73 -11.27
C ILE A 116 8.65 4.53 -11.41
N GLU A 117 9.66 4.27 -10.57
CA GLU A 117 10.99 4.91 -10.68
C GLU A 117 11.65 4.62 -12.03
N VAL A 118 11.63 3.36 -12.45
CA VAL A 118 12.20 2.93 -13.73
C VAL A 118 11.53 3.64 -14.90
N LEU A 119 10.20 3.75 -14.88
CA LEU A 119 9.41 4.41 -15.91
C LEU A 119 9.66 5.93 -15.95
N ILE A 120 9.74 6.58 -14.78
CA ILE A 120 10.06 8.02 -14.66
C ILE A 120 11.49 8.31 -15.16
N ALA A 121 12.45 7.46 -14.80
CA ALA A 121 13.84 7.63 -15.19
C ALA A 121 14.02 7.58 -16.72
N GLY A 122 13.27 6.70 -17.40
CA GLY A 122 13.31 6.55 -18.85
C GLY A 122 14.68 6.05 -19.36
N LYS A 123 15.42 5.30 -18.53
CA LYS A 123 16.75 4.75 -18.86
C LYS A 123 16.69 3.36 -19.49
N ILE A 124 15.65 2.59 -19.18
CA ILE A 124 15.49 1.19 -19.64
C ILE A 124 14.51 1.11 -20.82
N ILE A 125 13.44 1.91 -20.78
CA ILE A 125 12.42 2.00 -21.82
C ILE A 125 12.39 3.44 -22.31
N GLU A 126 12.13 3.63 -23.60
CA GLU A 126 11.87 4.94 -24.19
C GLU A 126 10.87 5.73 -23.34
N ARG A 127 11.24 6.95 -22.92
CA ARG A 127 10.48 7.73 -21.94
C ARG A 127 8.99 7.85 -22.30
N ARG A 128 8.63 8.19 -23.54
CA ARG A 128 7.22 8.35 -23.93
C ARG A 128 6.43 7.05 -23.74
N LYS A 129 6.99 5.91 -24.15
CA LYS A 129 6.37 4.59 -23.96
C LYS A 129 6.31 4.21 -22.48
N GLY A 130 7.35 4.49 -21.71
CA GLY A 130 7.36 4.22 -20.27
C GLY A 130 6.27 5.01 -19.53
N LEU A 131 6.14 6.30 -19.82
CA LEU A 131 5.14 7.16 -19.18
C LEU A 131 3.70 6.76 -19.53
N TYR A 132 3.46 6.16 -20.70
CA TYR A 132 2.16 5.62 -21.07
C TYR A 132 1.66 4.53 -20.11
N PHE A 133 2.58 3.74 -19.52
CA PHE A 133 2.23 2.68 -18.56
C PHE A 133 2.08 3.17 -17.11
N LEU A 134 2.43 4.42 -16.79
CA LEU A 134 2.34 4.93 -15.42
C LEU A 134 0.94 4.79 -14.79
N PRO A 135 -0.18 5.07 -15.49
CA PRO A 135 -1.51 4.90 -14.93
C PRO A 135 -1.83 3.46 -14.55
N VAL A 136 -1.36 2.49 -15.34
CA VAL A 136 -1.58 1.07 -15.05
C VAL A 136 -0.80 0.63 -13.82
N VAL A 137 0.48 1.00 -13.73
CA VAL A 137 1.33 0.63 -12.58
C VAL A 137 0.87 1.31 -11.31
N THR A 138 0.47 2.59 -11.37
CA THR A 138 -0.03 3.33 -10.20
C THR A 138 -1.43 2.86 -9.76
N LEU A 139 -2.30 2.45 -10.69
CA LEU A 139 -3.56 1.78 -10.35
C LEU A 139 -3.31 0.46 -9.63
N PHE A 140 -2.38 -0.35 -10.13
CA PHE A 140 -2.02 -1.62 -9.49
C PHE A 140 -1.40 -1.39 -8.09
N LEU A 141 -0.53 -0.38 -7.94
CA LEU A 141 0.01 0.04 -6.65
C LEU A 141 -1.10 0.44 -5.67
N TRP A 142 -2.03 1.30 -6.09
CA TRP A 142 -3.14 1.71 -5.24
C TRP A 142 -4.02 0.51 -4.85
N GLY A 143 -4.30 -0.39 -5.78
CA GLY A 143 -5.01 -1.65 -5.51
C GLY A 143 -4.29 -2.51 -4.47
N CYS A 144 -2.97 -2.67 -4.59
CA CYS A 144 -2.17 -3.38 -3.59
C CYS A 144 -2.23 -2.69 -2.23
N ALA A 145 -2.03 -1.37 -2.18
CA ALA A 145 -2.09 -0.59 -0.95
C ALA A 145 -3.47 -0.69 -0.27
N TYR A 146 -4.55 -0.69 -1.05
CA TYR A 146 -5.91 -0.92 -0.55
C TYR A 146 -6.07 -2.35 -0.01
N MET A 147 -5.57 -3.34 -0.76
CA MET A 147 -5.68 -4.75 -0.37
C MET A 147 -4.89 -5.06 0.90
N VAL A 148 -3.70 -4.47 1.12
CA VAL A 148 -2.95 -4.57 2.39
C VAL A 148 -3.83 -4.24 3.59
N GLY A 149 -4.58 -3.13 3.53
CA GLY A 149 -5.51 -2.75 4.60
C GLY A 149 -6.72 -3.68 4.68
N ARG A 150 -7.32 -4.01 3.54
CA ARG A 150 -8.51 -4.87 3.45
C ARG A 150 -8.27 -6.26 4.03
N VAL A 151 -7.15 -6.91 3.69
CA VAL A 151 -6.81 -8.24 4.23
C VAL A 151 -6.41 -8.21 5.68
N ALA A 152 -5.98 -7.06 6.22
CA ALA A 152 -5.72 -6.92 7.66
C ALA A 152 -7.01 -6.92 8.49
N VAL A 153 -8.16 -6.59 7.87
CA VAL A 153 -9.47 -6.46 8.52
C VAL A 153 -10.39 -7.64 8.24
N PHE A 154 -10.58 -7.98 6.97
CA PHE A 154 -11.61 -8.93 6.54
C PHE A 154 -11.03 -10.32 6.19
N PRO A 155 -11.71 -11.42 6.60
CA PRO A 155 -11.29 -12.78 6.30
C PRO A 155 -11.53 -13.19 4.83
N GLY A 156 -10.98 -14.36 4.46
CA GLY A 156 -11.03 -15.09 3.19
C GLY A 156 -12.39 -15.17 2.53
N GLU A 157 -13.32 -15.57 3.37
CA GLU A 157 -14.55 -16.31 3.12
C GLU A 157 -15.66 -15.69 3.97
#